data_AF-A0A7W1EIQ2-F1
#
_entry.id   AF-A0A7W1EIQ2-F1
#
_cell.length_a   1.000
_cell.length_b   1.000
_cell.length_c   1.000
_cell.angle_alpha   90.00
_cell.angle_beta   90.00
_cell.angle_gamma   90.00
#
_symmetry.space_group_name_H-M   'P 1'
#
loop_
_entity.id
_entity.type
_entity.pdbx_description
1 polymer ?
#
loop_
_entity_poly.entity_id
_entity_poly.type
_entity_poly.pdbx_seq_one_letter_code
_entity_poly.pdbx_strand_id
1 'polypeptide(L)'
;MKKVFTIGFIIAAVKLFAQDIHLTQYFVAPQSINPAAFGVLNDFEAGVQYKSQWNSFTKGFTTYSAFVNKQIRLKKKKSGFFAVGLNCAYDKAGDGSFTSIVGGLPVNYSVK
;
A
#
# COMPACT_ATOMS: atom_id res chain seq x y z
N MET A 1 34.59 -17.63 20.59
CA MET A 1 33.68 -16.79 21.40
C MET A 1 33.21 -15.54 20.66
N LYS A 2 34.10 -14.72 20.08
CA LYS A 2 33.70 -13.49 19.32
C LYS A 2 32.67 -13.73 18.20
N LYS A 3 32.82 -14.82 17.41
CA LYS A 3 31.91 -15.16 16.30
C LYS A 3 30.48 -15.50 16.75
N VAL A 4 30.30 -16.04 17.96
CA VAL A 4 28.97 -16.39 18.51
C VAL A 4 28.20 -15.13 18.89
N PHE A 5 28.88 -14.14 19.46
CA PHE A 5 28.30 -12.82 19.72
C PHE A 5 27.92 -12.09 18.44
N THR A 6 28.75 -12.18 17.39
CA THR A 6 28.44 -11.57 16.09
C THR A 6 27.21 -12.22 15.45
N ILE A 7 27.10 -13.55 15.49
CA ILE A 7 25.93 -14.27 14.96
C ILE A 7 24.66 -13.93 15.78
N GLY A 8 24.76 -13.88 17.11
CA GLY A 8 23.65 -13.47 17.97
C GLY A 8 23.17 -12.04 17.70
N PHE A 9 24.08 -11.10 17.44
CA PHE A 9 23.75 -9.73 17.09
C PHE A 9 23.04 -9.61 15.73
N ILE A 10 23.46 -10.41 14.73
CA ILE A 10 22.80 -10.45 13.41
C ILE A 10 21.38 -11.01 13.50
N ILE A 11 21.16 -12.04 14.32
CA ILE A 11 19.83 -12.66 14.50
C ILE A 11 18.86 -11.72 15.23
N ALA A 12 19.35 -10.89 16.16
CA ALA A 12 18.52 -9.91 16.86
C ALA A 12 18.05 -8.75 15.95
N ALA A 13 18.75 -8.47 14.85
CA ALA A 13 18.42 -7.36 13.94
C ALA A 13 17.26 -7.66 12.95
N VAL A 14 16.74 -8.89 12.92
CA VAL A 14 15.76 -9.34 11.90
C VAL A 14 14.34 -8.82 12.15
N LYS A 15 14.05 -8.26 13.35
CA LYS A 15 12.72 -7.71 13.67
C LYS A 15 12.71 -6.19 13.70
N LEU A 16 12.78 -5.58 12.52
CA LEU A 16 12.49 -4.15 12.36
C LEU A 16 11.01 -3.99 12.04
N PHE A 17 10.29 -3.24 12.89
CA PHE A 17 8.95 -2.76 12.58
C PHE A 17 9.09 -1.57 11.63
N ALA A 18 8.94 -1.81 10.33
CA ALA A 18 8.81 -0.72 9.36
C ALA A 18 7.42 -0.08 9.49
N GLN A 19 7.35 1.24 9.31
CA GLN A 19 6.06 1.93 9.24
C GLN A 19 5.49 1.77 7.84
N ASP A 20 4.29 1.24 7.73
CA ASP A 20 3.54 1.26 6.48
C ASP A 20 2.98 2.66 6.21
N ILE A 21 2.83 2.99 4.94
CA ILE A 21 2.26 4.26 4.50
C ILE A 21 0.76 4.24 4.79
N HIS A 22 0.29 5.17 5.63
CA HIS A 22 -1.12 5.34 5.96
C HIS A 22 -1.63 6.71 5.54
N LEU A 23 -2.75 6.73 4.80
CA LEU A 23 -3.42 7.92 4.29
C LEU A 23 -4.71 8.15 5.09
N THR A 24 -5.04 9.41 5.37
CA THR A 24 -6.25 9.75 6.16
C THR A 24 -7.54 9.56 5.37
N GLN A 25 -7.47 9.63 4.04
CA GLN A 25 -8.60 9.42 3.15
C GLN A 25 -8.74 7.94 2.76
N TYR A 26 -8.63 7.02 3.73
CA TYR A 26 -8.71 5.58 3.45
C TYR A 26 -10.06 5.14 2.85
N PHE A 27 -11.13 5.91 3.09
CA PHE A 27 -12.48 5.61 2.58
C PHE A 27 -12.62 5.81 1.06
N VAL A 28 -11.79 6.66 0.43
CA VAL A 28 -11.77 6.80 -1.04
C VAL A 28 -10.84 5.77 -1.70
N ALA A 29 -10.10 5.03 -0.90
CA ALA A 29 -9.17 4.01 -1.34
C ALA A 29 -9.13 2.84 -0.36
N PRO A 30 -10.26 2.14 -0.12
CA PRO A 30 -10.33 1.04 0.86
C PRO A 30 -9.32 -0.06 0.57
N GLN A 31 -8.91 -0.17 -0.69
CA GLN A 31 -7.90 -1.09 -1.16
C GLN A 31 -6.47 -0.81 -0.65
N SER A 32 -6.22 0.38 -0.09
CA SER A 32 -4.97 0.68 0.61
C SER A 32 -4.86 -0.02 1.97
N ILE A 33 -6.00 -0.36 2.59
CA ILE A 33 -6.07 -1.10 3.86
C ILE A 33 -6.25 -2.60 3.60
N ASN A 34 -7.07 -2.96 2.62
CA ASN A 34 -7.37 -4.36 2.32
C ASN A 34 -7.23 -4.66 0.82
N PRO A 35 -6.25 -5.46 0.39
CA PRO A 35 -6.11 -5.89 -1.00
C PRO A 35 -7.34 -6.60 -1.59
N ALA A 36 -8.24 -7.13 -0.77
CA ALA A 36 -9.50 -7.71 -1.24
C ALA A 36 -10.59 -6.66 -1.55
N ALA A 37 -10.40 -5.40 -1.19
CA ALA A 37 -11.38 -4.33 -1.44
C ALA A 37 -11.34 -3.79 -2.89
N PHE A 38 -10.39 -4.25 -3.71
CA PHE A 38 -10.30 -3.88 -5.12
C PHE A 38 -11.58 -4.26 -5.90
N GLY A 39 -12.13 -3.30 -6.63
CA GLY A 39 -13.34 -3.48 -7.43
C GLY A 39 -14.61 -3.69 -6.60
N VAL A 40 -14.62 -3.45 -5.29
CA VAL A 40 -15.83 -3.57 -4.46
C VAL A 40 -16.73 -2.36 -4.61
N LEU A 41 -16.15 -1.15 -4.72
CA LEU A 41 -16.92 0.09 -4.82
C LEU A 41 -17.50 0.32 -6.22
N ASN A 42 -16.70 0.16 -7.27
CA ASN A 42 -17.08 0.46 -8.65
C ASN A 42 -16.52 -0.59 -9.63
N ASP A 43 -17.13 -0.69 -10.82
CA ASP A 43 -16.66 -1.57 -11.91
C ASP A 43 -15.29 -1.15 -12.46
N PHE A 44 -15.04 0.15 -12.49
CA PHE A 44 -13.75 0.75 -12.82
C PHE A 44 -13.53 1.91 -11.86
N GLU A 45 -12.34 1.95 -11.26
CA GLU A 45 -12.02 2.94 -10.25
C GLU A 45 -10.56 3.35 -10.40
N ALA A 46 -10.29 4.64 -10.29
CA ALA A 46 -8.94 5.16 -10.21
C ALA A 46 -8.92 6.33 -9.25
N GLY A 47 -7.81 6.52 -8.55
CA GLY A 47 -7.68 7.61 -7.60
C GLY A 47 -6.23 7.94 -7.30
N VAL A 48 -6.02 9.18 -6.87
CA VAL A 48 -4.74 9.70 -6.44
C VAL A 48 -4.92 10.36 -5.08
N GLN A 49 -3.97 10.15 -4.18
CA GLN A 49 -3.95 10.73 -2.85
C GLN A 49 -2.60 11.40 -2.62
N TYR A 50 -2.66 12.57 -2.00
CA TYR A 50 -1.50 13.33 -1.58
C TYR A 50 -1.61 13.60 -0.08
N LYS A 51 -0.51 13.39 0.64
CA LYS A 51 -0.44 13.66 2.08
C LYS A 51 0.88 14.31 2.42
N SER A 52 0.80 15.40 3.18
CA SER A 52 1.94 16.11 3.71
C SER A 52 1.81 16.23 5.23
N GLN A 53 2.87 15.88 5.98
CA GLN A 53 2.85 15.84 7.43
C GLN A 53 4.14 16.40 8.03
N TRP A 54 4.06 16.93 9.26
CA TRP A 54 5.22 17.38 10.07
C TRP A 54 6.04 18.54 9.45
N ASN A 55 5.41 19.35 8.58
CA ASN A 55 6.09 20.46 7.88
C ASN A 55 6.51 21.62 8.78
N SER A 56 6.06 21.67 10.03
CA SER A 56 6.28 22.79 10.95
C SER A 56 7.63 22.76 11.66
N PHE A 57 8.36 21.64 11.63
CA PHE A 57 9.62 21.48 12.37
C PHE A 57 10.82 21.11 11.49
N THR A 58 10.60 20.56 10.27
CA THR A 58 11.59 20.23 9.21
C THR A 58 10.87 20.09 7.85
N LYS A 59 11.56 19.74 6.73
CA LYS A 59 10.83 19.11 5.60
C LYS A 59 10.28 17.78 6.09
N GLY A 60 8.98 17.75 6.35
CA GLY A 60 8.32 16.57 6.88
C GLY A 60 8.14 15.47 5.83
N PHE A 61 7.13 14.62 6.01
CA PHE A 61 6.85 13.52 5.10
C PHE A 61 5.94 13.99 3.98
N THR A 62 6.28 13.62 2.74
CA THR A 62 5.45 13.84 1.56
C THR A 62 5.16 12.51 0.88
N THR A 63 3.90 12.12 0.92
CA THR A 63 3.41 10.85 0.37
C THR A 63 2.49 11.11 -0.82
N TYR A 64 2.72 10.38 -1.90
CA TYR A 64 1.82 10.26 -3.04
C TYR A 64 1.38 8.81 -3.16
N SER A 65 0.10 8.56 -3.42
CA SER A 65 -0.40 7.24 -3.76
C SER A 65 -1.35 7.32 -4.92
N ALA A 66 -1.29 6.33 -5.81
CA ALA A 66 -2.23 6.19 -6.91
C ALA A 66 -2.66 4.74 -7.03
N PHE A 67 -3.88 4.54 -7.51
CA PHE A 67 -4.42 3.23 -7.78
C PHE A 67 -5.34 3.26 -8.99
N VAL A 68 -5.47 2.10 -9.63
CA VAL A 68 -6.47 1.85 -10.68
C VAL A 68 -6.93 0.41 -10.58
N ASN A 69 -8.22 0.19 -10.78
CA ASN A 69 -8.79 -1.14 -10.72
C ASN A 69 -9.98 -1.32 -11.66
N LYS A 70 -10.24 -2.58 -11.99
CA LYS A 70 -11.33 -2.95 -12.88
C LYS A 70 -11.90 -4.32 -12.51
N GLN A 71 -13.22 -4.40 -12.50
CA GLN A 71 -13.96 -5.66 -12.44
C GLN A 71 -13.94 -6.39 -13.79
N ILE A 72 -13.70 -7.69 -13.71
CA ILE A 72 -13.79 -8.65 -14.81
C ILE A 72 -14.96 -9.58 -14.47
N ARG A 73 -16.10 -9.39 -15.13
CA ARG A 73 -17.28 -10.23 -14.96
C ARG A 73 -17.20 -11.47 -15.84
N LEU A 74 -17.33 -12.65 -15.25
CA LEU A 74 -17.42 -13.90 -16.00
C LEU A 74 -18.84 -14.06 -16.56
N LYS A 75 -18.95 -14.19 -17.90
CA LYS A 75 -20.23 -14.26 -18.63
C LYS A 75 -21.12 -15.49 -18.32
N LYS A 76 -20.71 -16.43 -17.46
CA LYS A 76 -21.43 -17.69 -17.21
C LYS A 76 -21.83 -17.89 -15.75
N LYS A 77 -23.11 -17.61 -15.46
CA LYS A 77 -23.98 -18.16 -14.41
C LYS A 77 -23.59 -18.09 -12.92
N LYS A 78 -22.40 -17.66 -12.51
CA LYS A 78 -22.08 -17.45 -11.09
C LYS A 78 -22.17 -15.97 -10.71
N SER A 79 -22.95 -15.70 -9.67
CA SER A 79 -23.14 -14.41 -8.98
C SER A 79 -21.81 -13.91 -8.38
N GLY A 80 -20.86 -13.47 -9.19
CA GLY A 80 -19.57 -13.02 -8.69
C GLY A 80 -18.74 -12.29 -9.74
N PHE A 81 -17.76 -11.52 -9.27
CA PHE A 81 -16.84 -10.77 -10.10
C PHE A 81 -15.39 -11.03 -9.66
N PHE A 82 -14.50 -11.05 -10.64
CA PHE A 82 -13.08 -10.88 -10.39
C PHE A 82 -12.75 -9.40 -10.47
N ALA A 83 -11.75 -8.95 -9.73
CA ALA A 83 -11.20 -7.62 -9.91
C ALA A 83 -9.68 -7.70 -9.93
N VAL A 84 -9.08 -6.90 -10.79
CA VAL A 84 -7.63 -6.74 -10.88
C VAL A 84 -7.30 -5.25 -10.80
N GLY A 85 -6.16 -4.93 -10.23
CA GLY A 85 -5.74 -3.55 -10.12
C GLY A 85 -4.24 -3.40 -9.99
N LEU A 86 -3.85 -2.12 -9.90
CA LEU A 86 -2.51 -1.66 -9.60
C LEU A 86 -2.62 -0.66 -8.46
N ASN A 87 -1.69 -0.73 -7.52
CA ASN A 87 -1.46 0.36 -6.56
C ASN A 87 0.02 0.70 -6.49
N CYS A 88 0.30 1.99 -6.35
CA CYS A 88 1.62 2.48 -6.05
C CYS A 88 1.54 3.55 -4.97
N ALA A 89 2.58 3.61 -4.16
CA ALA A 89 2.80 4.64 -3.16
C ALA A 89 4.27 5.05 -3.23
N TYR A 90 4.49 6.35 -3.23
CA TYR A 90 5.79 6.99 -3.15
C TYR A 90 5.78 7.85 -1.89
N ASP A 91 6.70 7.59 -0.97
CA ASP A 91 6.90 8.40 0.22
C ASP A 91 8.30 8.99 0.23
N LYS A 92 8.39 10.28 0.57
CA LYS A 92 9.64 10.99 0.78
C LYS A 92 9.69 11.51 2.21
N ALA A 93 10.66 11.02 2.96
CA ALA A 93 10.87 11.33 4.36
C ALA A 93 11.98 12.36 4.57
N GLY A 94 11.63 13.48 5.21
CA GLY A 94 12.61 14.30 5.90
C GLY A 94 13.49 15.17 5.01
N ASP A 95 14.35 15.95 5.66
CA ASP A 95 15.48 16.65 5.02
C ASP A 95 16.49 15.68 4.39
N GLY A 96 16.60 14.47 4.95
CA GLY A 96 17.41 13.37 4.40
C GLY A 96 16.90 12.82 3.06
N SER A 97 15.71 13.23 2.61
CA SER A 97 15.12 12.85 1.33
C SER A 97 15.08 11.33 1.11
N PHE A 98 14.89 10.55 2.18
CA PHE A 98 14.77 9.10 2.06
C PHE A 98 13.49 8.76 1.31
N THR A 99 13.61 7.99 0.23
CA THR A 99 12.49 7.64 -0.63
C THR A 99 12.10 6.18 -0.45
N SER A 100 10.81 5.92 -0.28
CA SER A 100 10.24 4.58 -0.29
C SER A 100 9.19 4.47 -1.38
N ILE A 101 9.31 3.43 -2.21
CA ILE A 101 8.35 3.15 -3.28
C ILE A 101 7.78 1.76 -3.01
N VAL A 102 6.45 1.69 -2.90
CA VAL A 102 5.71 0.45 -2.71
C VAL A 102 4.74 0.31 -3.87
N GLY A 103 4.79 -0.85 -4.55
CA GLY A 103 3.90 -1.18 -5.65
C GLY A 103 3.26 -2.55 -5.45
N GLY A 104 2.02 -2.72 -5.91
CA GLY A 104 1.29 -3.97 -5.80
C GLY A 104 0.45 -4.30 -7.02
N LEU A 105 0.30 -5.60 -7.28
CA LEU A 105 -0.59 -6.19 -8.29
C LEU A 105 -1.71 -7.00 -7.61
N PRO A 106 -2.70 -6.33 -7.01
CA PRO A 106 -3.77 -6.99 -6.28
C PRO A 106 -4.80 -7.63 -7.21
N VAL A 107 -5.28 -8.79 -6.78
CA VAL A 107 -6.34 -9.56 -7.43
C VAL A 107 -7.37 -9.94 -6.38
N ASN A 108 -8.64 -9.76 -6.71
CA ASN A 108 -9.77 -10.08 -5.85
C ASN A 108 -10.76 -10.98 -6.62
N TYR A 109 -11.41 -11.89 -5.88
CA TYR A 109 -12.58 -12.61 -6.33
C TYR A 109 -13.67 -12.50 -5.27
N SER A 110 -14.80 -11.91 -5.64
CA SER A 110 -15.93 -11.68 -4.75
C SER A 110 -17.18 -12.37 -5.29
N VAL A 111 -17.82 -13.16 -4.43
CA VAL A 111 -19.13 -13.77 -4.69
C VAL A 111 -20.19 -12.87 -4.07
N LYS A 112 -21.22 -12.54 -4.84
CA LYS A 112 -22.34 -11.69 -4.44
C LYS A 112 -23.43 -12.55 -3.81
#